data_AF-A0AAE3T977-F1
#
_entry.id   AF-A0AAE3T977-F1
#
_cell.length_a   1.000
_cell.length_b   1.000
_cell.length_c   1.000
_cell.angle_alpha   90.00
_cell.angle_beta   90.00
_cell.angle_gamma   90.00
#
_symmetry.space_group_name_H-M   'P 1'
#
loop_
_entity.id
_entity.type
_entity.pdbx_description
1 polymer ?
#
loop_
_entity_poly.entity_id
_entity_poly.type
_entity_poly.pdbx_seq_one_letter_code
_entity_poly.pdbx_strand_id
1 'polypeptide(L)'
;MTRTSDIDRLRSPDGHWIGPEKLQEILAEGGYSAGQREQFLKAVLTELTRRDAERPGGDRAALLEEVRTILSNEQGKTDQTPISDDTL
;
A
#
# COMPACT_ATOMS: atom_id res chain seq x y z
N MET A 1 10.39 9.23 5.71
CA MET A 1 10.66 9.66 4.32
C MET A 1 10.55 8.43 3.44
N THR A 2 9.37 8.17 2.88
CA THR A 2 9.19 7.13 1.86
C THR A 2 9.98 7.57 0.63
N ARG A 3 11.06 6.86 0.30
CA ARG A 3 11.91 7.25 -0.83
C ARG A 3 11.16 6.93 -2.11
N THR A 4 11.12 7.86 -3.05
CA THR A 4 10.59 7.66 -4.42
C THR A 4 11.09 6.35 -5.05
N SER A 5 12.31 5.93 -4.68
CA SER A 5 12.94 4.65 -5.06
C SER A 5 12.14 3.40 -4.69
N ASP A 6 11.36 3.41 -3.61
CA ASP A 6 10.52 2.26 -3.23
C ASP A 6 9.27 2.15 -4.11
N ILE A 7 8.78 3.27 -4.64
CA ILE A 7 7.64 3.30 -5.58
C ILE A 7 8.09 2.82 -6.97
N ASP A 8 9.33 3.10 -7.36
CA ASP A 8 9.90 2.57 -8.61
C ASP A 8 9.98 1.03 -8.63
N ARG A 9 10.08 0.39 -7.45
CA ARG A 9 10.02 -1.08 -7.33
C ARG A 9 8.64 -1.67 -7.65
N LEU A 10 7.62 -0.82 -7.72
CA LEU A 10 6.26 -1.21 -8.13
C LEU A 10 6.06 -1.15 -9.64
N ARG A 11 7.15 -0.92 -10.38
CA ARG A 11 7.17 -0.99 -11.84
C ARG A 11 7.94 -2.21 -12.29
N SER A 12 7.33 -2.96 -13.19
CA SER A 12 8.01 -4.01 -13.93
C SER A 12 9.03 -3.37 -14.89
N PRO A 13 10.07 -4.10 -15.33
CA PRO A 13 11.09 -3.59 -16.25
C PRO A 13 10.54 -3.06 -17.58
N ASP A 14 9.42 -3.63 -18.01
CA ASP A 14 8.59 -3.25 -19.17
C ASP A 14 7.79 -1.95 -18.94
N GLY A 15 7.88 -1.36 -17.75
CA GLY A 15 7.21 -0.11 -17.39
C GLY A 15 5.76 -0.29 -16.97
N HIS A 16 5.24 -1.51 -16.86
CA HIS A 16 3.90 -1.75 -16.31
C HIS A 16 3.89 -1.68 -14.77
N TRP A 17 2.70 -1.58 -14.19
CA TRP A 17 2.53 -1.76 -12.75
C TRP A 17 2.67 -3.24 -12.40
N ILE A 18 3.31 -3.53 -11.28
CA ILE A 18 3.36 -4.90 -10.77
C ILE A 18 1.96 -5.36 -10.33
N GLY A 19 1.78 -6.68 -10.30
CA GLY A 19 0.57 -7.30 -9.75
C GLY A 19 0.51 -7.26 -8.22
N PRO A 20 -0.66 -7.59 -7.66
CA PRO A 20 -0.89 -7.61 -6.21
C PRO A 20 0.03 -8.58 -5.46
N GLU A 21 0.34 -9.74 -6.05
CA GLU A 21 1.22 -10.74 -5.42
C GLU A 21 2.63 -10.17 -5.21
N LYS A 22 3.14 -9.45 -6.21
CA LYS A 22 4.48 -8.87 -6.16
C LYS A 22 4.56 -7.71 -5.16
N LEU A 23 3.46 -6.97 -4.99
CA LEU A 23 3.35 -5.95 -3.93
C LEU A 23 3.48 -6.62 -2.55
N GLN A 24 2.79 -7.73 -2.31
CA GLN A 24 2.88 -8.45 -1.04
C GLN A 24 4.30 -8.98 -0.77
N GLU A 25 5.00 -9.48 -1.79
CA GLU A 25 6.40 -9.89 -1.67
C GLU A 25 7.30 -8.74 -1.21
N ILE A 26 7.18 -7.56 -1.83
CA ILE A 26 7.97 -6.36 -1.46
C ILE A 26 7.68 -5.95 -0.01
N LEU A 27 6.41 -6.02 0.42
CA LEU A 27 6.00 -5.68 1.77
C LEU A 27 6.48 -6.69 2.83
N ALA A 28 6.63 -7.96 2.44
CA ALA A 28 7.15 -9.03 3.29
C ALA A 28 8.68 -8.95 3.42
N GLU A 29 9.38 -8.70 2.30
CA GLU A 29 10.84 -8.61 2.25
C GLU A 29 11.38 -7.31 2.85
N GLY A 30 10.65 -6.21 2.73
CA GLY A 30 11.13 -4.88 3.10
C GLY A 30 11.26 -4.61 4.60
N GLY A 31 10.85 -5.55 5.46
CA GLY A 31 10.97 -5.41 6.93
C GLY A 31 10.23 -4.19 7.50
N TYR A 32 9.21 -3.69 6.79
CA TYR A 32 8.46 -2.51 7.19
C TYR A 32 7.71 -2.75 8.51
N SER A 33 7.84 -1.84 9.48
CA SER A 33 6.90 -1.77 10.61
C SER A 33 5.50 -1.39 10.11
N ALA A 34 4.45 -1.69 10.87
CA ALA A 34 3.06 -1.40 10.49
C ALA A 34 2.86 0.08 10.07
N GLY A 35 3.41 1.03 10.82
CA GLY A 35 3.32 2.45 10.48
C GLY A 35 4.10 2.83 9.20
N GLN A 36 5.23 2.18 8.93
CA GLN A 36 6.00 2.39 7.69
C GLN A 36 5.29 1.77 6.49
N ARG A 37 4.66 0.60 6.67
CA ARG A 37 3.88 -0.06 5.63
C ARG A 37 2.68 0.80 5.24
N GLU A 38 1.95 1.33 6.22
CA GLU A 38 0.83 2.24 5.97
C GLU A 38 1.27 3.50 5.20
N GLN A 39 2.35 4.16 5.64
CA GLN A 39 2.88 5.36 4.97
C GLN A 39 3.35 5.05 3.54
N PHE A 40 3.96 3.89 3.33
CA PHE A 40 4.34 3.43 2.00
C PHE A 40 3.12 3.24 1.11
N LEU A 41 2.13 2.47 1.55
CA LEU A 41 0.91 2.19 0.81
C LEU A 41 0.10 3.46 0.47
N LYS A 42 0.04 4.44 1.38
CA LYS A 42 -0.57 5.76 1.09
C LYS A 42 0.16 6.52 -0.01
N ALA A 43 1.50 6.45 -0.04
CA ALA A 43 2.29 7.07 -1.10
C ALA A 43 2.06 6.38 -2.45
N VAL A 44 1.95 5.04 -2.45
CA VAL A 44 1.60 4.24 -3.63
C VAL A 44 0.22 4.62 -4.16
N LEU A 45 -0.79 4.68 -3.29
CA LEU A 45 -2.15 5.08 -3.67
C LEU A 45 -2.18 6.49 -4.31
N THR A 46 -1.42 7.42 -3.73
CA THR A 46 -1.29 8.79 -4.25
C THR A 46 -0.71 8.79 -5.66
N GLU A 47 0.37 8.04 -5.88
CA GLU A 47 1.03 7.97 -7.20
C GLU A 47 0.18 7.25 -8.24
N LEU A 48 -0.49 6.15 -7.83
CA LEU A 48 -1.44 5.45 -8.68
C LEU A 48 -2.54 6.44 -9.11
N THR A 49 -3.19 7.12 -8.17
CA THR A 49 -4.31 8.04 -8.44
C THR A 49 -3.87 9.22 -9.32
N ARG A 50 -2.67 9.78 -9.11
CA ARG A 50 -2.13 10.86 -9.92
C ARG A 50 -2.01 10.48 -11.40
N ARG A 51 -1.61 9.24 -11.69
CA ARG A 51 -1.44 8.73 -13.06
C ARG A 51 -2.69 8.07 -13.65
N ASP A 52 -3.76 7.91 -12.87
CA ASP A 52 -5.08 7.43 -13.36
C ASP A 52 -5.62 8.33 -14.47
N ALA A 53 -5.40 9.64 -14.31
CA ALA A 53 -5.80 10.65 -15.27
C ALA A 53 -5.17 10.49 -16.67
N GLU A 54 -4.07 9.74 -16.80
CA GLU A 54 -3.28 9.65 -18.04
C GLU A 54 -3.50 8.35 -18.82
N ARG A 55 -3.75 7.20 -18.15
CA ARG A 55 -4.00 5.92 -18.85
C ARG A 55 -4.60 4.83 -17.93
N PRO A 56 -5.89 4.47 -18.10
CA PRO A 56 -6.46 3.32 -17.40
C PRO A 56 -5.95 2.00 -18.00
N GLY A 57 -5.46 1.10 -17.15
CA GLY A 57 -4.97 -0.24 -17.52
C GLY A 57 -5.29 -1.26 -16.43
N GLY A 58 -5.50 -2.53 -16.82
CA GLY A 58 -6.04 -3.60 -15.96
C GLY A 58 -5.20 -3.90 -14.71
N ASP A 59 -3.88 -4.09 -14.88
CA ASP A 59 -2.97 -4.44 -13.78
C ASP A 59 -2.92 -3.34 -12.70
N ARG A 60 -3.09 -2.08 -13.13
CA ARG A 60 -3.13 -0.92 -12.22
C ARG A 60 -4.37 -0.93 -11.33
N ALA A 61 -5.54 -1.29 -11.89
CA ALA A 61 -6.78 -1.34 -11.14
C ALA A 61 -6.73 -2.45 -10.07
N ALA A 62 -6.19 -3.62 -10.43
CA ALA A 62 -5.96 -4.71 -9.49
C ALA A 62 -4.99 -4.29 -8.37
N LEU A 63 -3.89 -3.60 -8.72
CA LEU A 63 -2.94 -3.10 -7.72
C LEU A 63 -3.57 -2.04 -6.79
N LEU A 64 -4.44 -1.17 -7.31
CA LEU A 64 -5.12 -0.15 -6.52
C LEU A 64 -6.10 -0.77 -5.50
N GLU A 65 -6.86 -1.78 -5.91
CA GLU A 65 -7.76 -2.52 -5.02
C GLU A 65 -6.99 -3.30 -3.95
N GLU A 66 -5.84 -3.90 -4.30
CA GLU A 66 -4.98 -4.58 -3.35
C GLU A 66 -4.41 -3.62 -2.30
N VAL A 67 -3.88 -2.46 -2.72
CA VAL A 67 -3.36 -1.43 -1.81
C VAL A 67 -4.44 -0.96 -0.84
N ARG A 68 -5.68 -0.78 -1.31
CA ARG A 68 -6.83 -0.43 -0.47
C ARG A 68 -7.18 -1.53 0.53
N THR A 69 -7.14 -2.78 0.09
CA THR A 69 -7.41 -3.95 0.93
C THR A 69 -6.40 -4.05 2.06
N ILE A 70 -5.11 -3.90 1.75
CA ILE A 70 -4.04 -3.96 2.75
C ILE A 70 -4.19 -2.80 3.75
N LEU A 71 -4.41 -1.56 3.27
CA LEU A 71 -4.62 -0.41 4.14
C LEU A 71 -5.82 -0.60 5.08
N SER A 72 -6.92 -1.14 4.57
CA SER A 72 -8.13 -1.42 5.36
C SER A 72 -7.85 -2.47 6.44
N ASN A 73 -7.06 -3.50 6.11
CA ASN A 73 -6.65 -4.54 7.05
C ASN A 73 -5.67 -4.03 8.12
N GLU A 74 -4.78 -3.09 7.79
CA GLU A 74 -3.86 -2.48 8.77
C GLU A 74 -4.59 -1.52 9.71
N GLN A 75 -5.58 -0.77 9.21
CA GLN A 75 -6.40 0.14 10.02
C GLN A 75 -7.37 -0.61 10.92
N GLY A 76 -8.04 -1.65 10.41
CA GLY A 76 -8.97 -2.47 11.20
C GLY A 76 -8.31 -3.20 12.38
N LYS A 77 -6.98 -3.41 12.33
CA LYS A 77 -6.21 -3.95 13.47
C LYS A 77 -5.90 -2.92 14.55
N THR A 78 -5.96 -1.63 14.23
CA THR A 78 -5.62 -0.54 15.16
C THR A 78 -6.84 -0.05 15.95
N ASP A 79 -8.05 -0.21 15.40
CA ASP A 79 -9.33 0.13 16.08
C ASP A 79 -9.75 -0.90 17.17
N GLN A 80 -8.96 -1.94 17.41
CA GLN A 80 -9.18 -2.89 18.51
C GLN A 80 -8.19 -2.68 19.67
N THR A 81 -7.93 -1.44 20.07
CA THR A 81 -7.65 -1.19 21.49
C THR A 81 -8.98 -1.14 22.22
N PRO A 82 -9.34 -2.13 23.07
CA PRO A 82 -10.44 -1.92 23.98
C PRO A 82 -10.07 -0.70 24.82
N ILE A 83 -10.88 0.36 24.72
CA ILE A 83 -10.98 1.34 25.81
C ILE A 83 -11.51 0.52 26.99
N SER A 84 -10.59 -0.08 27.74
CA SER A 84 -10.86 -0.52 29.09
C SER A 84 -10.97 0.78 29.87
N ASP A 85 -12.19 1.31 29.90
CA ASP A 85 -12.60 2.38 30.78
C ASP A 85 -12.53 1.81 32.20
N ASP A 86 -11.34 1.89 32.79
CA ASP A 86 -11.12 1.67 34.21
C ASP A 86 -11.59 2.94 34.90
N THR A 87 -12.90 3.03 35.15
CA THR A 87 -13.46 4.03 36.06
C THR A 87 -13.67 3.39 37.44
N LEU A 88 -12.77 3.81 38.33
CA LEU A 88 -12.75 3.69 39.79
C LEU A 88 -14.09 4.03 40.48
#